data_AF-A0A1M5XYX2-F1
#
_entry.id   AF-A0A1M5XYX2-F1
#
_cell.length_a   1.000
_cell.length_b   1.000
_cell.length_c   1.000
_cell.angle_alpha   90.00
_cell.angle_beta   90.00
_cell.angle_gamma   90.00
#
_symmetry.space_group_name_H-M   'P 1'
#
loop_
_entity.id
_entity.type
_entity.pdbx_description
1 polymer ?
#
loop_
_entity_poly.entity_id
_entity_poly.type
_entity_poly.pdbx_seq_one_letter_code
_entity_poly.pdbx_strand_id
1 'polypeptide(L)'
;MESKNNIQKHAIITGIFITSFFPLLIFSDSYFIDLCIQICDFGIFWNPIFWGILFPIFIIFLFWNTAKKLRYSLNQITYFQACSQFSFGVSSKLILSLFTIYIIGKLINGISYALRSQLPDIILFSMLMILFLSFVLIVLAFIASLIIVKLNQNTQS
;
A
#
# COMPACT_ATOMS: atom_id res chain seq x y z
N MET A 1 32.51 2.59 -6.20
CA MET A 1 31.73 2.54 -4.93
C MET A 1 30.24 2.74 -5.25
N GLU A 2 29.66 1.89 -6.11
CA GLU A 2 28.46 2.25 -6.91
C GLU A 2 27.22 1.36 -6.68
N SER A 3 27.36 0.17 -6.08
CA SER A 3 26.23 -0.77 -5.94
C SER A 3 25.25 -0.44 -4.81
N LYS A 4 25.61 0.49 -3.92
CA LYS A 4 24.92 0.72 -2.65
C LYS A 4 23.57 1.46 -2.78
N ASN A 5 23.33 2.18 -3.88
CA ASN A 5 22.10 2.98 -4.09
C ASN A 5 21.05 2.32 -4.98
N ASN A 6 21.34 1.18 -5.62
CA ASN A 6 20.43 0.61 -6.61
C ASN A 6 19.12 0.09 -6.00
N ILE A 7 19.14 -0.58 -4.85
CA ILE A 7 17.91 -1.19 -4.30
C ILE A 7 16.84 -0.17 -3.92
N GLN A 8 17.24 1.00 -3.40
CA GLN A 8 16.30 2.07 -3.06
C GLN A 8 15.70 2.70 -4.32
N LYS A 9 16.52 2.91 -5.36
CA LYS A 9 16.08 3.44 -6.64
C LYS A 9 15.07 2.51 -7.31
N HIS A 10 15.36 1.20 -7.35
CA HIS A 10 14.44 0.20 -7.89
C HIS A 10 13.13 0.13 -7.07
N ALA A 11 13.20 0.23 -5.74
CA ALA A 11 12.00 0.26 -4.91
C ALA A 11 11.11 1.48 -5.17
N ILE A 12 11.69 2.65 -5.40
CA ILE A 12 10.93 3.86 -5.75
C ILE A 12 10.29 3.70 -7.13
N ILE A 13 11.03 3.24 -8.14
CA ILE A 13 10.53 3.06 -9.51
C ILE A 13 9.38 2.05 -9.53
N THR A 14 9.57 0.88 -8.90
CA THR A 14 8.53 -0.15 -8.83
C THR A 14 7.33 0.33 -8.02
N GLY A 15 7.56 1.14 -6.98
CA GLY A 15 6.50 1.79 -6.23
C GLY A 15 5.65 2.72 -7.07
N ILE A 16 6.28 3.61 -7.84
CA ILE A 16 5.59 4.51 -8.77
C ILE A 16 4.79 3.72 -9.80
N PHE A 17 5.37 2.64 -10.35
CA PHE A 17 4.67 1.81 -11.33
C PHE A 17 3.41 1.17 -10.75
N ILE A 18 3.50 0.55 -9.58
CA ILE A 18 2.36 -0.09 -8.90
C ILE A 18 1.28 0.93 -8.53
N THR A 19 1.68 2.12 -8.08
CA THR A 19 0.74 3.14 -7.62
C THR A 19 0.21 4.04 -8.73
N SER A 20 0.81 4.04 -9.91
CA SER A 20 0.36 4.84 -11.07
C SER A 20 -1.07 4.53 -11.53
N PHE A 21 -1.55 3.32 -11.25
CA PHE A 21 -2.92 2.91 -11.54
C PHE A 21 -3.94 3.54 -10.58
N PHE A 22 -3.55 3.92 -9.37
CA PHE A 22 -4.46 4.48 -8.37
C PHE A 22 -5.06 5.84 -8.80
N PRO A 23 -4.26 6.85 -9.22
CA PRO A 23 -4.83 8.07 -9.78
C PRO A 23 -5.79 7.81 -10.94
N LEU A 24 -5.43 6.92 -11.87
CA LEU A 24 -6.28 6.58 -13.02
C LEU A 24 -7.62 5.95 -12.59
N LEU A 25 -7.59 5.04 -11.61
CA LEU A 25 -8.80 4.41 -11.07
C LEU A 25 -9.66 5.39 -10.26
N ILE A 26 -9.07 6.46 -9.72
CA ILE A 26 -9.76 7.46 -8.88
C ILE A 26 -10.31 8.62 -9.70
N PHE A 27 -9.77 8.90 -10.87
CA PHE A 27 -10.31 9.91 -11.78
C PHE A 27 -11.19 9.30 -12.88
N SER A 28 -11.32 7.98 -12.94
CA SER A 28 -12.35 7.29 -13.72
C SER A 28 -13.55 7.02 -12.83
N ASP A 29 -14.77 7.16 -13.35
CA ASP A 29 -16.03 6.76 -12.68
C ASP A 29 -16.05 5.24 -12.45
N SER A 30 -15.20 4.76 -11.55
CA SER A 30 -14.96 3.36 -11.31
C SER A 30 -15.38 3.01 -9.89
N TYR A 31 -15.84 1.77 -9.71
CA TYR A 31 -16.17 1.21 -8.40
C TYR A 31 -15.03 1.33 -7.38
N PHE A 32 -13.79 1.58 -7.82
CA PHE A 32 -12.65 1.78 -6.92
C PHE A 32 -12.81 3.00 -5.99
N ILE A 33 -13.41 4.10 -6.47
CA ILE A 33 -13.68 5.29 -5.65
C ILE A 33 -14.70 4.96 -4.56
N ASP A 34 -15.77 4.27 -4.92
CA ASP A 34 -16.81 3.85 -3.96
C ASP A 34 -16.19 2.97 -2.86
N LEU A 35 -15.28 2.08 -3.23
CA LEU A 35 -14.55 1.25 -2.27
C LEU A 35 -13.66 2.07 -1.34
N CYS A 36 -12.94 3.06 -1.88
CA CYS A 36 -12.11 3.98 -1.08
C CYS A 36 -12.96 4.81 -0.11
N ILE A 37 -14.11 5.33 -0.55
CA ILE A 37 -15.06 6.08 0.28
C ILE A 37 -15.61 5.21 1.42
N GLN A 38 -15.88 3.93 1.15
CA GLN A 38 -16.32 2.98 2.17
C GLN A 38 -15.24 2.66 3.21
N ILE A 39 -13.96 2.80 2.87
CA ILE A 39 -12.85 2.72 3.85
C ILE A 39 -12.78 4.02 4.65
N CYS A 40 -12.73 5.17 3.99
CA CYS A 40 -12.79 6.46 4.66
C CYS A 40 -13.28 7.53 3.68
N ASP A 41 -14.39 8.15 4.06
CA ASP A 41 -14.94 9.30 3.36
C ASP A 41 -14.31 10.58 3.92
N PHE A 42 -13.43 11.21 3.15
CA PHE A 42 -12.85 12.52 3.44
C PHE A 42 -13.70 13.67 2.88
N GLY A 43 -14.83 13.36 2.24
CA GLY A 43 -15.67 14.30 1.51
C GLY A 43 -15.26 14.48 0.05
N ILE A 44 -16.16 15.05 -0.75
CA ILE A 44 -16.05 15.18 -2.21
C ILE A 44 -14.73 15.81 -2.67
N PHE A 45 -14.25 16.84 -1.95
CA PHE A 45 -13.03 17.54 -2.32
C PHE A 45 -11.74 16.79 -1.93
N TRP A 46 -11.71 16.19 -0.73
CA TRP A 46 -10.51 15.57 -0.19
C TRP A 46 -10.32 14.11 -0.61
N ASN A 47 -11.39 13.40 -0.98
CA ASN A 47 -11.31 12.00 -1.43
C ASN A 47 -10.37 11.80 -2.62
N PRO A 48 -10.49 12.54 -3.74
CA PRO A 48 -9.58 12.37 -4.87
C PRO A 48 -8.14 12.73 -4.53
N ILE A 49 -7.93 13.75 -3.69
CA ILE A 49 -6.60 14.18 -3.25
C ILE A 49 -5.95 13.10 -2.38
N PHE A 50 -6.68 12.58 -1.40
CA PHE A 50 -6.14 11.60 -0.47
C PHE A 50 -5.86 10.27 -1.16
N TRP A 51 -6.89 9.67 -1.78
CA TRP A 51 -6.77 8.36 -2.38
C TRP A 51 -5.94 8.39 -3.67
N GLY A 52 -6.01 9.47 -4.44
CA GLY A 52 -5.38 9.59 -5.76
C GLY A 52 -3.94 10.11 -5.71
N ILE A 53 -3.54 10.80 -4.64
CA ILE A 53 -2.19 11.41 -4.55
C ILE A 53 -1.48 10.99 -3.27
N LEU A 54 -2.06 11.29 -2.11
CA LEU A 54 -1.38 11.05 -0.83
C LEU A 54 -1.16 9.56 -0.55
N PHE A 55 -2.14 8.72 -0.85
CA PHE A 55 -2.06 7.27 -0.64
C PHE A 55 -1.01 6.61 -1.56
N PRO A 56 -0.94 6.90 -2.87
CA PRO A 56 0.18 6.52 -3.73
C PRO A 56 1.55 6.94 -3.20
N ILE A 57 1.70 8.19 -2.75
CA ILE A 57 2.95 8.70 -2.18
C ILE A 57 3.32 7.91 -0.93
N PHE A 58 2.35 7.61 -0.07
CA PHE A 58 2.54 6.80 1.12
C PHE A 58 3.03 5.38 0.79
N ILE A 59 2.47 4.73 -0.23
CA ILE A 59 2.94 3.41 -0.69
C ILE A 59 4.40 3.48 -1.17
N ILE A 60 4.75 4.49 -1.99
CA ILE A 60 6.12 4.67 -2.46
C ILE A 60 7.08 4.85 -1.27
N PHE A 61 6.69 5.64 -0.28
CA PHE A 61 7.46 5.83 0.95
C PHE A 61 7.64 4.52 1.72
N LEU A 62 6.60 3.69 1.84
CA LEU A 62 6.68 2.38 2.48
C LEU A 62 7.66 1.44 1.77
N PHE A 63 7.63 1.41 0.43
CA PHE A 63 8.58 0.62 -0.35
C PHE A 63 10.01 1.10 -0.17
N TRP A 64 10.24 2.41 -0.25
CA TRP A 64 11.58 2.97 -0.05
C TRP A 64 12.13 2.69 1.35
N ASN A 65 11.33 2.92 2.39
CA ASN A 65 11.73 2.70 3.79
C ASN A 65 12.02 1.21 4.05
N THR A 66 11.19 0.31 3.52
CA THR A 66 11.40 -1.14 3.69
C THR A 66 12.62 -1.62 2.90
N ALA A 67 12.85 -1.12 1.68
CA ALA A 67 14.06 -1.40 0.90
C ALA A 67 15.33 -0.88 1.61
N LYS A 68 15.27 0.30 2.24
CA LYS A 68 16.39 0.85 3.01
C LYS A 68 16.79 -0.06 4.18
N LYS A 69 15.82 -0.66 4.88
CA LYS A 69 16.09 -1.63 5.95
C LYS A 69 16.69 -2.93 5.38
N LEU A 70 16.13 -3.44 4.28
CA LEU A 70 16.58 -4.68 3.64
C LEU A 70 18.01 -4.57 3.07
N ARG A 71 18.44 -3.38 2.67
CA ARG A 71 19.78 -3.11 2.13
C ARG A 71 20.90 -3.64 3.03
N TYR A 72 20.74 -3.60 4.35
CA TYR A 72 21.79 -4.02 5.29
C TYR A 72 21.93 -5.54 5.39
N SER A 73 20.85 -6.29 5.15
CA SER A 73 20.82 -7.75 5.25
C SER A 73 20.91 -8.45 3.89
N LEU A 74 20.81 -7.71 2.78
CA LEU A 74 20.66 -8.26 1.42
C LEU A 74 21.74 -9.28 1.03
N ASN A 75 22.98 -9.08 1.48
CA ASN A 75 24.12 -9.93 1.14
C ASN A 75 24.24 -11.18 2.04
N GLN A 76 23.44 -11.24 3.11
CA GLN A 76 23.50 -12.31 4.11
C GLN A 76 22.31 -13.26 4.06
N ILE A 77 21.25 -12.87 3.34
CA ILE A 77 19.99 -13.61 3.27
C ILE A 77 19.75 -14.13 1.86
N THR A 78 19.04 -15.26 1.76
CA THR A 78 18.68 -15.83 0.46
C THR A 78 17.69 -14.93 -0.28
N TYR A 79 17.67 -15.04 -1.62
CA TYR A 79 16.77 -14.29 -2.49
C TYR A 79 15.30 -14.35 -2.01
N PHE A 80 14.81 -15.54 -1.72
CA PHE A 80 13.42 -15.75 -1.30
C PHE A 80 13.14 -15.15 0.09
N GLN A 81 14.10 -15.23 1.00
CA GLN A 81 14.00 -14.62 2.31
C GLN A 81 13.97 -13.09 2.24
N ALA A 82 14.77 -12.48 1.35
CA ALA A 82 14.74 -11.05 1.09
C ALA A 82 13.37 -10.60 0.54
N CYS A 83 12.83 -11.35 -0.41
CA CYS A 83 11.52 -11.08 -1.01
C CYS A 83 10.38 -11.19 0.02
N SER A 84 10.42 -12.21 0.86
CA SER A 84 9.45 -12.44 1.94
C SER A 84 9.50 -11.34 3.00
N GLN A 85 10.70 -10.99 3.49
CA GLN A 85 10.86 -9.90 4.47
C GLN A 85 10.39 -8.55 3.93
N PHE A 86 10.68 -8.25 2.66
CA PHE A 86 10.20 -7.03 2.03
C PHE A 86 8.67 -7.01 1.92
N SER A 87 8.09 -8.06 1.35
CA SER A 87 6.65 -8.16 1.16
C SER A 87 5.90 -8.08 2.51
N PHE A 88 6.34 -8.82 3.52
CA PHE A 88 5.76 -8.79 4.85
C PHE A 88 5.89 -7.40 5.51
N GLY A 89 7.06 -6.77 5.38
CA GLY A 89 7.33 -5.46 5.96
C GLY A 89 6.52 -4.32 5.34
N VAL A 90 6.18 -4.41 4.06
CA VAL A 90 5.29 -3.45 3.38
C VAL A 90 3.84 -3.74 3.74
N SER A 91 3.44 -4.99 3.63
CA SER A 91 2.05 -5.42 3.79
C SER A 91 1.52 -5.21 5.20
N SER A 92 2.31 -5.55 6.22
CA SER A 92 1.94 -5.29 7.63
C SER A 92 1.68 -3.80 7.90
N LYS A 93 2.53 -2.92 7.37
CA LYS A 93 2.35 -1.46 7.52
C LYS A 93 1.15 -0.95 6.73
N LEU A 94 0.91 -1.47 5.53
CA LEU A 94 -0.26 -1.12 4.74
C LEU A 94 -1.56 -1.48 5.46
N ILE A 95 -1.66 -2.70 5.98
CA ILE A 95 -2.82 -3.16 6.75
C ILE A 95 -3.03 -2.24 7.95
N LEU A 96 -1.98 -2.01 8.75
CA LEU A 96 -2.06 -1.16 9.94
C LEU A 96 -2.51 0.27 9.60
N SER A 97 -1.98 0.85 8.52
CA SER A 97 -2.34 2.20 8.09
C SER A 97 -3.77 2.29 7.57
N LEU A 98 -4.23 1.32 6.79
CA LEU A 98 -5.62 1.26 6.31
C LEU A 98 -6.61 1.12 7.47
N PHE A 99 -6.31 0.25 8.44
CA PHE A 99 -7.12 0.14 9.67
C PHE A 99 -7.14 1.43 10.47
N THR A 100 -6.00 2.10 10.59
CA THR A 100 -5.89 3.37 11.32
C THR A 100 -6.72 4.46 10.64
N ILE A 101 -6.61 4.59 9.31
CA ILE A 101 -7.42 5.53 8.51
C ILE A 101 -8.91 5.23 8.68
N TYR A 102 -9.31 3.96 8.61
CA TYR A 102 -10.69 3.54 8.81
C TYR A 102 -11.23 3.95 10.19
N ILE A 103 -10.49 3.65 11.26
CA ILE A 103 -10.89 3.99 12.64
C ILE A 103 -11.02 5.51 12.80
N ILE A 104 -10.04 6.28 12.33
CA ILE A 104 -10.06 7.74 12.39
C ILE A 104 -11.25 8.29 11.59
N GLY A 105 -11.48 7.77 10.38
CA GLY A 105 -12.62 8.17 9.54
C GLY A 105 -13.96 7.95 10.22
N LYS A 106 -14.14 6.81 10.89
CA LYS A 106 -15.35 6.52 11.69
C LYS A 106 -15.52 7.45 12.89
N LEU A 107 -14.42 7.87 13.53
CA LEU A 107 -14.47 8.83 14.64
C LEU A 107 -14.86 10.23 14.16
N ILE A 108 -14.32 10.69 13.03
CA ILE A 108 -14.56 12.04 12.49
C ILE A 108 -15.95 12.18 11.89
N ASN A 109 -16.36 11.23 11.04
CA ASN A 109 -17.65 11.32 10.33
C ASN A 109 -18.85 11.00 11.23
N GLY A 110 -18.58 10.55 12.46
CA GLY A 110 -19.59 10.15 13.43
C GLY A 110 -20.30 8.85 13.02
N ILE A 111 -20.72 8.10 14.03
CA ILE A 111 -21.63 6.98 13.82
C ILE A 111 -23.05 7.55 13.88
N SER A 112 -23.63 7.86 12.72
CA SER A 112 -25.02 8.34 12.65
C SER A 112 -25.99 7.34 13.29
N TYR A 113 -26.81 7.83 14.23
CA TYR A 113 -27.78 7.04 15.00
C TYR A 113 -28.86 6.39 14.11
N ALA A 114 -29.11 6.94 12.92
CA ALA A 114 -30.10 6.42 11.97
C ALA A 114 -29.65 5.14 11.23
N LEU A 115 -28.34 4.83 11.23
CA LEU A 115 -27.77 3.64 10.58
C LEU A 115 -27.36 2.54 11.57
N ARG A 116 -27.85 2.58 12.82
CA ARG A 116 -27.39 1.66 13.87
C ARG A 116 -27.61 0.16 13.54
N SER A 117 -28.64 -0.15 12.74
CA SER A 117 -28.90 -1.50 12.22
C SER A 117 -27.99 -1.92 11.06
N GLN A 118 -27.45 -0.96 10.30
CA GLN A 118 -26.58 -1.19 9.14
C GLN A 118 -25.09 -1.10 9.49
N LEU A 119 -24.76 -0.60 10.69
CA LEU A 119 -23.39 -0.52 11.21
C LEU A 119 -22.61 -1.83 11.08
N PRO A 120 -23.14 -3.01 11.49
CA PRO A 120 -22.39 -4.26 11.42
C PRO A 120 -22.03 -4.62 9.97
N ASP A 121 -22.96 -4.44 9.03
CA ASP A 121 -22.77 -4.77 7.62
C ASP A 121 -21.78 -3.81 6.95
N ILE A 122 -21.85 -2.51 7.27
CA ILE A 122 -20.89 -1.52 6.78
C ILE A 122 -19.50 -1.80 7.33
N ILE A 123 -19.37 -2.14 8.62
CA ILE A 123 -18.08 -2.50 9.22
C ILE A 123 -17.51 -3.76 8.55
N LEU A 124 -18.34 -4.80 8.38
CA LEU A 124 -17.95 -6.05 7.75
C LEU A 124 -17.48 -5.81 6.31
N PHE A 125 -18.24 -5.03 5.54
CA PHE A 125 -17.89 -4.70 4.16
C PHE A 125 -16.58 -3.89 4.10
N SER A 126 -16.42 -2.84 4.90
CA SER A 126 -15.16 -2.07 4.96
C SER A 126 -13.98 -2.95 5.36
N MET A 127 -14.15 -3.90 6.28
CA MET A 127 -13.10 -4.87 6.63
C MET A 127 -12.75 -5.80 5.46
N LEU A 128 -13.76 -6.35 4.76
CA LEU A 128 -13.55 -7.16 3.57
C LEU A 128 -12.83 -6.36 2.47
N MET A 129 -13.13 -5.07 2.33
CA MET A 129 -12.46 -4.20 1.37
C MET A 129 -11.02 -3.88 1.74
N ILE A 130 -10.73 -3.62 3.02
CA ILE A 130 -9.36 -3.48 3.52
C ILE A 130 -8.58 -4.77 3.26
N LEU A 131 -9.18 -5.93 3.53
CA LEU A 131 -8.57 -7.24 3.28
C LEU A 131 -8.29 -7.45 1.79
N PHE A 132 -9.25 -7.16 0.92
CA PHE A 132 -9.10 -7.28 -0.52
C PHE A 132 -8.00 -6.35 -1.07
N LEU A 133 -8.05 -5.07 -0.71
CA LEU A 133 -7.03 -4.09 -1.12
C LEU A 133 -5.65 -4.48 -0.59
N SER A 134 -5.57 -4.94 0.66
CA SER A 134 -4.33 -5.43 1.25
C SER A 134 -3.81 -6.66 0.51
N PHE A 135 -4.68 -7.60 0.13
CA PHE A 135 -4.31 -8.79 -0.64
C PHE A 135 -3.74 -8.42 -2.01
N VAL A 136 -4.40 -7.53 -2.75
CA VAL A 136 -3.90 -7.03 -4.05
C VAL A 136 -2.54 -6.37 -3.87
N LEU A 137 -2.38 -5.52 -2.86
CA LEU A 137 -1.11 -4.84 -2.58
C LEU A 137 0.00 -5.81 -2.11
N ILE A 138 -0.33 -6.88 -1.37
CA ILE A 138 0.60 -7.94 -0.97
C ILE A 138 1.14 -8.65 -2.21
N VAL A 139 0.25 -9.04 -3.14
CA VAL A 139 0.64 -9.73 -4.37
C VAL A 139 1.54 -8.82 -5.22
N LEU A 140 1.17 -7.54 -5.37
CA LEU A 140 1.98 -6.56 -6.09
C LEU A 140 3.32 -6.30 -5.41
N ALA A 141 3.35 -6.20 -4.07
CA ALA A 141 4.58 -6.04 -3.29
C ALA A 141 5.50 -7.27 -3.39
N PHE A 142 4.95 -8.47 -3.49
CA PHE A 142 5.71 -9.70 -3.70
C PHE A 142 6.30 -9.75 -5.12
N ILE A 143 5.51 -9.44 -6.16
CA ILE A 143 6.03 -9.35 -7.53
C ILE A 143 7.11 -8.27 -7.64
N ALA A 144 6.88 -7.11 -7.01
CA ALA A 144 7.87 -6.05 -6.92
C ALA A 144 9.17 -6.51 -6.27
N SER A 145 9.08 -7.24 -5.16
CA SER A 145 10.26 -7.70 -4.44
C SER A 145 11.09 -8.69 -5.27
N LEU A 146 10.44 -9.58 -6.03
CA LEU A 146 11.13 -10.46 -6.97
C LEU A 146 11.97 -9.67 -7.98
N ILE A 147 11.38 -8.65 -8.60
CA ILE A 147 12.08 -7.81 -9.59
C ILE A 147 13.24 -7.04 -8.92
N ILE A 148 12.99 -6.41 -7.78
CA ILE A 148 13.97 -5.58 -7.06
C ILE A 148 15.17 -6.42 -6.59
N VAL A 149 14.92 -7.58 -5.99
CA VAL A 149 16.00 -8.42 -5.45
C VAL A 149 16.80 -9.05 -6.58
N LYS A 150 16.16 -9.49 -7.67
CA LYS A 150 16.83 -10.14 -8.82
C LYS A 150 17.77 -9.16 -9.52
N LEU A 151 17.31 -7.93 -9.77
CA LEU A 151 18.12 -6.89 -10.40
C LEU A 151 19.35 -6.53 -9.54
N ASN A 152 19.21 -6.49 -8.22
CA ASN A 152 20.34 -6.14 -7.35
C ASN A 152 21.35 -7.28 -7.17
N GLN A 153 20.93 -8.54 -7.14
CA GLN A 153 21.86 -9.67 -7.08
C GLN A 153 22.67 -9.82 -8.38
N ASN A 154 22.06 -9.62 -9.56
CA ASN A 154 22.76 -9.63 -10.84
C ASN A 154 23.76 -8.48 -11.04
N THR A 155 23.59 -7.36 -10.33
CA THR A 155 24.53 -6.22 -10.45
C THR A 155 25.76 -6.39 -9.53
N GLN A 156 25.78 -7.41 -8.68
CA GLN A 156 26.88 -7.68 -7.74
C GLN A 156 27.69 -8.95 -8.08
N SER A 157 27.34 -9.67 -9.16
CA SER A 157 28.13 -10.78 -9.71
C SER A 157 29.15 -10.29 -10.72
#